data_AF-A0A9X1S397-F1
#
_entry.id   AF-A0A9X1S397-F1
#
_cell.length_a   1.000
_cell.length_b   1.000
_cell.length_c   1.000
_cell.angle_alpha   90.00
_cell.angle_beta   90.00
_cell.angle_gamma   90.00
#
_symmetry.space_group_name_H-M   'P 1'
#
loop_
_entity.id
_entity.type
_entity.pdbx_description
1 polymer ?
#
loop_
_entity_poly.entity_id
_entity_poly.type
_entity_poly.pdbx_seq_one_letter_code
_entity_poly.pdbx_strand_id
1 'polypeptide(L)'
;MSSDAPVPLPQTAVVLPRTAVPLGITDPVEQARAELKAALAAIEVKANVPRRVSRKVDDTVAQVRKFQRSNPALTAVAVVVGAAAVGAAVWGLVRLYTR
;
A
#
# COMPACT_ATOMS: atom_id res chain seq x y z
N MET A 1 26.05 32.55 45.25
CA MET A 1 25.50 33.27 44.07
C MET A 1 24.86 32.21 43.19
N SER A 2 23.52 32.11 43.24
CA SER A 2 22.73 31.09 42.54
C SER A 2 22.80 31.29 41.04
N SER A 3 23.13 30.22 40.30
CA SER A 3 22.89 30.12 38.86
C SER A 3 21.83 29.04 38.66
N ASP A 4 20.57 29.42 38.85
CA ASP A 4 19.42 28.59 38.52
C ASP A 4 18.82 29.15 37.23
N ALA A 5 19.44 28.81 36.11
CA ALA A 5 18.92 29.11 34.78
C ALA A 5 18.01 27.95 34.36
N PRO A 6 16.80 28.20 33.83
CA PRO A 6 15.93 27.11 33.41
C PRO A 6 16.59 26.36 32.26
N VAL A 7 16.88 25.07 32.47
CA VAL A 7 17.31 24.16 31.42
C VAL A 7 16.17 24.08 30.39
N PRO A 8 16.40 24.39 29.10
CA PRO A 8 15.39 24.16 28.08
C PRO A 8 15.16 22.67 27.99
N LEU A 9 13.98 22.22 28.41
CA LEU A 9 13.60 20.81 28.22
C LEU A 9 13.64 20.52 26.71
N PRO A 10 14.34 19.45 26.28
CA PRO A 10 14.30 19.05 24.88
C PRO A 10 12.83 18.80 24.55
N GLN A 11 12.27 19.63 23.67
CA GLN A 11 10.98 19.37 23.05
C GLN A 11 11.13 18.01 22.41
N THR A 12 10.63 16.99 23.08
CA THR A 12 10.74 15.61 22.64
C THR A 12 9.89 15.61 21.39
N ALA A 13 10.53 15.74 20.23
CA ALA A 13 9.86 15.72 18.95
C ALA A 13 9.33 14.30 18.80
N VAL A 14 8.14 14.06 19.35
CA VAL A 14 7.41 12.82 19.19
C VAL A 14 7.29 12.64 17.69
N VAL A 15 7.97 11.64 17.16
CA VAL A 15 7.96 11.36 15.72
C VAL A 15 6.55 10.93 15.37
N LEU A 16 5.73 11.87 14.92
CA LEU A 16 4.36 11.60 14.55
C LEU A 16 4.33 10.91 13.17
N PRO A 17 3.43 9.93 12.98
CA PRO A 17 3.14 9.37 11.67
C PRO A 17 2.80 10.50 10.69
N ARG A 18 3.23 10.40 9.43
CA ARG A 18 2.92 11.41 8.40
C ARG A 18 1.42 11.54 8.08
N THR A 19 0.63 10.57 8.54
CA THR A 19 -0.83 10.52 8.44
C THR A 19 -1.53 11.10 9.66
N ALA A 20 -0.79 11.55 10.66
CA ALA A 20 -1.33 12.15 11.88
C ALA A 20 -1.25 13.68 11.82
N VAL A 21 -2.24 14.32 12.45
CA VAL A 21 -2.28 15.78 12.59
C VAL A 21 -1.63 16.14 13.93
N PRO A 22 -0.68 17.08 13.96
CA PRO A 22 -0.06 17.52 15.22
C PRO A 22 -1.09 18.13 16.16
N LEU A 23 -1.03 17.75 17.45
CA LEU A 23 -1.85 18.37 18.50
C LEU A 23 -1.24 19.73 18.88
N GLY A 24 -2.09 20.73 19.13
CA GLY A 24 -1.67 22.06 19.59
C GLY A 24 -1.55 23.14 18.50
N ILE A 25 -2.02 22.88 17.27
CA ILE A 25 -2.19 23.94 16.27
C ILE A 25 -3.40 24.80 16.67
N THR A 26 -3.16 26.09 16.92
CA THR A 26 -4.21 27.04 17.33
C THR A 26 -4.71 27.91 16.18
N ASP A 27 -3.93 28.05 15.10
CA ASP A 27 -4.38 28.72 13.88
C ASP A 27 -5.25 27.77 13.04
N PRO A 28 -6.52 28.11 12.77
CA PRO A 28 -7.41 27.28 11.95
C PRO A 28 -6.88 27.02 10.54
N VAL A 29 -6.13 27.96 9.95
CA VAL A 29 -5.59 27.80 8.59
C VAL A 29 -4.46 26.77 8.57
N GLU A 30 -3.54 26.85 9.53
CA GLU A 30 -2.50 25.85 9.70
C GLU A 30 -3.05 24.46 10.02
N GLN A 31 -4.10 24.38 10.84
CA GLN A 31 -4.76 23.12 11.16
C GLN A 31 -5.36 22.47 9.90
N ALA A 32 -6.10 23.23 9.10
CA ALA A 32 -6.69 22.72 7.86
C ALA A 32 -5.63 22.22 6.86
N ARG A 33 -4.47 22.90 6.77
CA ARG A 33 -3.35 22.43 5.93
C ARG A 33 -2.73 21.14 6.48
N ALA A 34 -2.60 21.02 7.79
CA ALA A 34 -2.08 19.81 8.44
C ALA A 34 -3.02 18.61 8.22
N GLU A 35 -4.33 18.81 8.36
CA GLU A 35 -5.36 17.81 8.09
C GLU A 35 -5.36 17.35 6.62
N LEU A 36 -5.30 18.28 5.66
CA LEU A 36 -5.24 17.93 4.24
C LEU A 36 -3.99 17.11 3.90
N LYS A 37 -2.83 17.51 4.42
CA LYS A 37 -1.56 16.79 4.20
C LYS A 37 -1.60 15.39 4.83
N ALA A 38 -2.14 15.27 6.03
CA ALA A 38 -2.31 14.01 6.73
C ALA A 38 -3.28 13.07 5.98
N ALA A 39 -4.38 13.61 5.47
CA ALA A 39 -5.35 12.86 4.67
C ALA A 39 -4.76 12.39 3.33
N LEU A 40 -4.00 13.23 2.63
CA LEU A 40 -3.30 12.84 1.41
C LEU A 40 -2.25 11.75 1.66
N ALA A 41 -1.46 11.88 2.73
CA ALA A 41 -0.52 10.85 3.14
C ALA A 41 -1.25 9.54 3.50
N ALA A 42 -2.43 9.63 4.13
CA ALA A 42 -3.24 8.46 4.43
C ALA A 42 -3.80 7.80 3.15
N ILE A 43 -4.20 8.60 2.17
CA ILE A 43 -4.59 8.12 0.84
C ILE A 43 -3.39 7.46 0.15
N GLU A 44 -2.20 8.04 0.17
CA GLU A 44 -1.00 7.42 -0.42
C GLU A 44 -0.68 6.07 0.23
N VAL A 45 -0.77 6.00 1.56
CA VAL A 45 -0.54 4.75 2.32
C VAL A 45 -1.63 3.71 2.05
N LYS A 46 -2.90 4.12 1.91
CA LYS A 46 -4.04 3.21 1.66
C LYS A 46 -4.14 2.80 0.19
N ALA A 47 -3.91 3.74 -0.72
CA ALA A 47 -3.68 3.51 -2.14
C ALA A 47 -2.29 2.92 -2.42
N ASN A 48 -1.59 2.40 -1.41
CA ASN A 48 -0.43 1.53 -1.60
C ASN A 48 -0.85 0.09 -1.96
N VAL A 49 -2.14 -0.23 -2.03
CA VAL A 49 -2.64 -1.53 -2.54
C VAL A 49 -2.07 -1.85 -3.94
N PRO A 50 -2.11 -0.95 -4.95
CA PRO A 50 -1.47 -1.17 -6.24
C PRO A 50 0.01 -1.51 -6.12
N ARG A 51 0.78 -0.80 -5.28
CA ARG A 51 2.20 -1.09 -5.08
C ARG A 51 2.44 -2.45 -4.41
N ARG A 52 1.57 -2.84 -3.47
CA ARG A 52 1.59 -4.18 -2.86
C ARG A 52 1.26 -5.26 -3.88
N VAL A 53 0.30 -5.00 -4.77
CA VAL A 53 -0.05 -5.89 -5.88
C VAL A 53 1.11 -6.00 -6.85
N SER A 54 1.72 -4.88 -7.27
CA SER A 54 2.90 -4.89 -8.15
C SER A 54 4.03 -5.71 -7.58
N ARG A 55 4.39 -5.52 -6.29
CA ARG A 55 5.42 -6.34 -5.64
C ARG A 55 5.08 -7.82 -5.65
N LYS A 56 3.84 -8.20 -5.30
CA LYS A 56 3.41 -9.60 -5.36
C LYS A 56 3.45 -10.16 -6.77
N VAL A 57 3.11 -9.36 -7.78
CA VAL A 57 3.21 -9.75 -9.18
C VAL A 57 4.67 -9.98 -9.55
N ASP A 58 5.57 -9.05 -9.21
CA ASP A 58 7.01 -9.16 -9.49
C ASP A 58 7.61 -10.42 -8.85
N ASP A 59 7.29 -10.67 -7.58
CA ASP A 59 7.71 -11.86 -6.84
C ASP A 59 7.19 -13.15 -7.51
N THR A 60 5.91 -13.13 -7.92
CA THR A 60 5.28 -14.27 -8.61
C THR A 60 5.92 -14.52 -9.96
N VAL A 61 6.18 -13.47 -10.74
CA VAL A 61 6.85 -13.59 -12.05
C VAL A 61 8.26 -14.15 -11.88
N ALA A 62 9.00 -13.71 -10.86
CA ALA A 62 10.32 -14.25 -10.56
C ALA A 62 10.26 -15.75 -10.20
N GLN A 63 9.26 -16.17 -9.41
CA GLN A 63 9.05 -17.57 -9.05
C GLN A 63 8.66 -18.42 -10.27
N VAL A 64 7.71 -17.96 -11.09
CA VAL A 64 7.28 -18.65 -12.32
C VAL A 64 8.45 -18.79 -13.29
N ARG A 65 9.29 -17.77 -13.44
CA ARG A 65 10.48 -17.84 -14.30
C ARG A 65 11.49 -18.89 -13.83
N LYS A 66 11.67 -19.06 -12.53
CA LYS A 66 12.50 -20.14 -11.97
C LYS A 66 11.88 -21.52 -12.27
N PHE A 67 10.58 -21.66 -12.09
CA PHE A 67 9.86 -22.92 -12.35
C PHE A 67 9.83 -23.28 -13.84
N GLN A 68 9.68 -22.30 -14.74
CA GLN A 68 9.75 -22.50 -16.19
C GLN A 68 11.09 -23.06 -16.65
N ARG A 69 12.20 -22.62 -16.03
CA ARG A 69 13.54 -23.13 -16.36
C ARG A 69 13.72 -24.59 -15.96
N SER A 70 13.08 -25.04 -14.89
CA SER A 70 13.18 -26.45 -14.46
C SER A 70 12.18 -27.36 -15.17
N ASN A 71 10.96 -26.90 -15.44
CA ASN A 71 9.88 -27.72 -16.03
C ASN A 71 9.05 -26.91 -17.05
N PRO A 72 9.57 -26.68 -18.27
CA PRO A 72 8.91 -25.81 -19.24
C PRO A 72 7.54 -26.35 -19.71
N ALA A 73 7.40 -27.67 -19.88
CA ALA A 73 6.15 -28.30 -20.32
C ALA A 73 5.03 -28.12 -19.29
N LEU A 74 5.30 -28.38 -18.00
CA LEU A 74 4.32 -28.19 -16.93
C LEU A 74 3.90 -26.73 -16.79
N THR A 75 4.83 -25.78 -16.93
CA THR A 75 4.50 -24.36 -16.92
C THR A 75 3.55 -23.98 -18.05
N ALA A 76 3.79 -24.48 -19.27
CA ALA A 76 2.90 -24.21 -20.40
C ALA A 76 1.49 -24.74 -20.15
N VAL A 77 1.36 -25.98 -19.64
CA VAL A 77 0.06 -26.56 -19.29
C VAL A 77 -0.63 -25.71 -18.21
N ALA A 78 0.09 -25.31 -17.15
CA ALA A 78 -0.47 -24.50 -16.08
C ALA A 78 -1.00 -23.14 -16.58
N VAL A 79 -0.30 -22.50 -17.51
CA VAL A 79 -0.75 -21.23 -18.13
C VAL A 79 -2.04 -21.45 -18.93
N VAL A 80 -2.10 -22.49 -19.76
CA VAL A 80 -3.29 -22.79 -20.58
C VAL A 80 -4.49 -23.08 -19.68
N VAL A 81 -4.32 -23.94 -18.67
CA VAL A 81 -5.38 -24.29 -17.72
C VAL A 81 -5.84 -23.06 -16.93
N GLY A 82 -4.90 -22.23 -16.46
CA GLY A 82 -5.21 -20.99 -15.75
C GLY A 82 -6.01 -20.01 -16.60
N ALA A 83 -5.61 -19.80 -17.86
CA ALA A 83 -6.31 -18.94 -18.79
C ALA A 83 -7.74 -19.45 -19.09
N ALA A 84 -7.88 -20.75 -19.33
CA ALA A 84 -9.18 -21.38 -19.55
C ALA A 84 -10.10 -21.24 -18.32
N ALA A 85 -9.58 -21.41 -17.11
CA ALA A 85 -10.33 -21.26 -15.87
C ALA A 85 -10.84 -19.81 -15.70
N VAL A 86 -10.01 -18.81 -15.97
CA VAL A 86 -10.42 -17.39 -15.92
C VAL A 86 -11.50 -17.11 -16.97
N GLY A 87 -11.30 -17.56 -18.21
CA GLY A 87 -12.29 -17.39 -19.27
C GLY A 87 -13.63 -18.04 -18.92
N ALA A 88 -13.62 -19.26 -18.39
CA ALA A 88 -14.81 -19.98 -17.96
C ALA A 88 -15.52 -19.27 -16.79
N ALA A 89 -14.76 -18.72 -15.83
CA ALA A 89 -15.32 -17.97 -14.71
C ALA A 89 -16.03 -16.69 -15.19
N VAL A 90 -15.40 -15.92 -16.07
CA VAL A 90 -15.99 -14.69 -16.64
C VAL A 90 -17.23 -15.04 -17.46
N TRP A 91 -17.12 -16.02 -18.36
CA TRP A 91 -18.25 -16.50 -19.15
C TRP A 91 -19.41 -16.95 -18.27
N GLY A 92 -19.13 -17.73 -17.22
CA GLY A 92 -20.13 -18.21 -16.27
C GLY A 92 -20.83 -17.07 -15.54
N LEU A 93 -20.10 -16.06 -15.07
CA LEU A 93 -20.67 -14.87 -14.43
C LEU A 93 -21.58 -14.10 -15.38
N VAL A 94 -21.12 -13.81 -16.60
CA VAL A 94 -21.92 -13.12 -17.62
C VAL A 94 -23.16 -13.94 -17.94
N ARG A 95 -23.02 -15.26 -18.09
CA ARG A 95 -24.14 -16.15 -18.39
C ARG A 95 -25.17 -16.22 -17.27
N LEU A 96 -24.73 -16.16 -16.02
CA LEU A 96 -25.62 -16.13 -14.85
C LEU A 96 -26.38 -14.80 -14.74
N TYR A 97 -25.74 -13.69 -15.11
CA TYR A 97 -26.36 -12.36 -15.08
C TYR A 97 -27.34 -12.12 -16.23
N THR A 98 -27.10 -12.75 -17.39
CA THR A 98 -27.89 -12.56 -18.62
C THR A 98 -29.02 -13.58 -18.80
N ARG A 99 -29.24 -14.47 -17.85
CA ARG A 99 -30.37 -15.39 -17.82
C ARG A 99 -31.33 -15.01 -16.71
#